data_AF-X1CIF8-F1
#
_entry.id   AF-X1CIF8-F1
#
_cell.length_a   1.000
_cell.length_b   1.000
_cell.length_c   1.000
_cell.angle_alpha   90.00
_cell.angle_beta   90.00
_cell.angle_gamma   90.00
#
_symmetry.space_group_name_H-M   'P 1'
#
loop_
_entity.id
_entity.type
_entity.pdbx_description
1 polymer ?
#
loop_
_entity_poly.entity_id
_entity_poly.type
_entity_poly.pdbx_seq_one_letter_code
_entity_poly.pdbx_strand_id
1 'polypeptide(L)'
;STGASVSRNMEKVVDQTSHIYDLFSLEIVKDNKIRKISKDILLTAQVGIINDDYSTNKLEESTALGSSKVIFDQITKNAKYLVIKGAITDSILDEYVINKKVKDLTLITTDPTKLFISKHVFYKFIKKGGRLKVLNRINLIAITVNHTSPLGYEFESNQFMRLLQERIDVPIFNLGPCDNL
;
A
#
# COMPACT_ATOMS: atom_id res chain seq x y z
N SER A 1 -11.26 8.07 3.83
CA SER A 1 -11.82 9.02 4.81
C SER A 1 -10.73 9.35 5.82
N THR A 2 -10.62 10.60 6.26
CA THR A 2 -9.64 11.10 7.24
C THR A 2 -10.37 11.91 8.31
N GLY A 3 -9.79 12.03 9.51
CA GLY A 3 -10.36 12.81 10.61
C GLY A 3 -11.28 12.04 11.57
N ALA A 4 -11.98 12.78 12.43
CA ALA A 4 -12.77 12.23 13.52
C ALA A 4 -13.97 11.39 13.05
N SER A 5 -14.40 11.50 11.78
CA SER A 5 -15.40 10.61 11.19
C SER A 5 -14.95 9.14 11.09
N VAL A 6 -13.63 8.88 11.12
CA VAL A 6 -13.05 7.54 10.94
C VAL A 6 -13.05 6.74 12.24
N SER A 7 -12.80 7.39 13.37
CA SER A 7 -12.79 6.77 14.69
C SER A 7 -12.93 7.81 15.81
N ARG A 8 -13.40 7.39 16.98
CA ARG A 8 -13.33 8.17 18.23
C ARG A 8 -11.93 8.19 18.86
N ASN A 9 -11.02 7.34 18.41
CA ASN A 9 -9.66 7.28 18.92
C ASN A 9 -8.73 8.10 18.01
N MET A 10 -8.21 9.21 18.52
CA MET A 10 -7.33 10.13 17.79
C MET A 10 -6.07 9.41 17.27
N GLU A 11 -5.37 8.67 18.13
CA GLU A 11 -4.16 7.92 17.75
C GLU A 11 -4.44 6.95 16.59
N LYS A 12 -5.59 6.27 16.62
CA LYS A 12 -5.99 5.39 15.50
C LYS A 12 -6.13 6.15 14.19
N VAL A 13 -6.71 7.36 14.21
CA VAL A 13 -6.86 8.20 13.01
C VAL A 13 -5.49 8.68 12.51
N VAL A 14 -4.62 9.12 13.43
CA VAL A 14 -3.25 9.53 13.10
C VAL A 14 -2.47 8.36 12.48
N ASP A 15 -2.55 7.17 13.08
CA ASP A 15 -1.90 5.96 12.58
C ASP A 15 -2.41 5.53 11.21
N GLN A 16 -3.72 5.58 10.99
CA GLN A 16 -4.31 5.23 9.69
C GLN A 16 -3.93 6.24 8.61
N THR A 17 -3.93 7.53 8.94
CA THR A 17 -3.60 8.60 7.99
C THR A 17 -2.12 8.55 7.61
N SER A 18 -1.22 8.40 8.58
CA SER A 18 0.22 8.22 8.34
C SER A 18 0.52 6.96 7.53
N HIS A 19 -0.15 5.83 7.83
CA HIS A 19 0.03 4.61 7.04
C HIS A 19 -0.40 4.78 5.57
N ILE A 20 -1.52 5.46 5.30
CA ILE A 20 -1.92 5.77 3.92
C ILE A 20 -0.88 6.67 3.25
N TYR A 21 -0.35 7.67 3.96
CA TYR A 21 0.73 8.50 3.46
C TYR A 21 1.98 7.68 3.08
N ASP A 22 2.39 6.73 3.91
CA ASP A 22 3.52 5.83 3.64
C ASP A 22 3.30 5.03 2.35
N LEU A 23 2.10 4.48 2.15
CA LEU A 23 1.74 3.74 0.94
C LEU A 23 1.77 4.63 -0.32
N PHE A 24 1.32 5.88 -0.21
CA PHE A 24 1.39 6.83 -1.32
C PHE A 24 2.81 7.33 -1.61
N SER A 25 3.72 7.17 -0.64
CA SER A 25 5.12 7.56 -0.72
C SER A 25 6.05 6.44 -1.21
N LEU A 26 5.50 5.28 -1.57
CA LEU A 26 6.27 4.13 -2.06
C LEU A 26 7.13 4.45 -3.28
N GLU A 27 8.30 3.81 -3.36
CA GLU A 27 9.19 3.94 -4.50
C GLU A 27 8.55 3.43 -5.79
N ILE A 28 8.79 4.15 -6.88
CA ILE A 28 8.52 3.63 -8.21
C ILE A 28 9.55 2.57 -8.61
N VAL A 29 9.14 1.63 -9.47
CA VAL A 29 10.10 0.76 -10.18
C VAL A 29 10.98 1.64 -11.06
N LYS A 30 12.29 1.68 -10.79
CA LYS A 30 13.29 2.51 -11.52
C LYS A 30 13.85 1.80 -12.76
N ASP A 31 13.95 0.47 -12.73
CA ASP A 31 14.48 -0.32 -13.83
C ASP A 31 13.52 -0.32 -15.03
N ASN A 32 13.96 0.24 -16.16
CA ASN A 32 13.14 0.38 -17.36
C ASN A 32 12.72 -0.96 -17.98
N LYS A 33 13.56 -2.00 -17.88
CA LYS A 33 13.25 -3.33 -18.40
C LYS A 33 12.16 -3.99 -17.55
N ILE A 34 12.29 -3.95 -16.22
CA ILE A 34 11.25 -4.45 -15.31
C ILE A 34 9.95 -3.67 -15.51
N ARG A 35 10.01 -2.33 -15.62
CA ARG A 35 8.82 -1.50 -15.91
C ARG A 35 8.10 -1.95 -17.18
N LYS A 36 8.83 -2.18 -18.27
CA LYS A 36 8.26 -2.62 -19.55
C LYS A 36 7.58 -3.98 -19.39
N ILE A 37 8.29 -4.96 -18.84
CA ILE A 37 7.76 -6.31 -18.61
C ILE A 37 6.51 -6.27 -17.71
N SER A 38 6.55 -5.51 -16.62
CA SER A 38 5.39 -5.36 -15.73
C SER A 38 4.18 -4.76 -16.47
N LYS A 39 4.37 -3.73 -17.30
CA LYS A 39 3.28 -3.16 -18.11
C LYS A 39 2.69 -4.19 -19.08
N ASP A 40 3.52 -4.96 -19.76
CA ASP A 40 3.07 -6.00 -20.69
C ASP A 40 2.27 -7.10 -19.96
N ILE A 41 2.71 -7.49 -18.75
CA ILE A 41 1.95 -8.41 -17.88
C ILE A 41 0.59 -7.80 -17.53
N LEU A 42 0.54 -6.55 -17.07
CA LEU A 42 -0.70 -5.90 -16.64
C LEU A 42 -1.73 -5.72 -17.78
N LEU A 43 -1.26 -5.65 -19.03
CA LEU A 43 -2.13 -5.63 -20.21
C LEU A 43 -2.74 -7.00 -20.52
N THR A 44 -2.04 -8.08 -20.19
CA THR A 44 -2.37 -9.44 -20.67
C THR A 44 -2.77 -10.43 -19.58
N ALA A 45 -2.54 -10.12 -18.30
CA ALA A 45 -2.80 -11.01 -17.18
C ALA A 45 -3.18 -10.24 -15.90
N GLN A 46 -3.79 -10.95 -14.94
CA GLN A 46 -4.10 -10.40 -13.61
C GLN A 46 -2.90 -10.45 -12.67
N VAL A 47 -2.12 -11.52 -12.77
CA VAL A 47 -0.93 -11.76 -11.95
C VAL A 47 0.17 -12.28 -12.87
N GLY A 48 1.41 -11.83 -12.65
CA GLY A 48 2.57 -12.38 -13.31
C GLY A 48 3.81 -12.37 -12.43
N ILE A 49 4.69 -13.33 -12.66
CA ILE A 49 5.95 -13.51 -11.94
C ILE A 49 7.08 -13.18 -12.91
N ILE A 50 8.04 -12.37 -12.48
CA ILE A 50 9.27 -12.10 -13.22
C ILE A 50 10.43 -12.73 -12.46
N ASN A 51 11.15 -13.62 -13.13
CA ASN A 51 12.33 -14.28 -12.59
C ASN A 51 13.59 -13.41 -12.77
N ASP A 52 14.69 -13.82 -12.14
CA ASP A 52 15.99 -13.16 -12.22
C ASP A 52 16.59 -13.08 -13.64
N ASP A 53 16.28 -14.04 -14.50
CA ASP A 53 16.63 -14.06 -15.92
C ASP A 53 15.67 -13.25 -16.83
N TYR A 54 14.70 -12.54 -16.23
CA TYR A 54 13.62 -11.79 -16.88
C TYR A 54 12.58 -12.65 -17.60
N SER A 55 12.63 -13.98 -17.49
CA SER A 55 11.52 -14.82 -17.93
C SER A 55 10.27 -14.53 -17.12
N THR A 56 9.11 -14.65 -17.76
CA THR A 56 7.82 -14.32 -17.16
C THR A 56 6.91 -15.53 -17.11
N ASN A 57 6.24 -15.72 -15.97
CA ASN A 57 5.12 -16.64 -15.86
C ASN A 57 3.85 -15.84 -15.61
N LYS A 58 2.85 -15.94 -16.49
CA LYS A 58 1.56 -15.25 -16.37
C LYS A 58 0.53 -16.23 -15.81
N LEU A 59 -0.15 -15.84 -14.74
CA LEU A 59 -1.15 -16.70 -14.10
C LEU A 59 -2.53 -16.32 -14.65
N GLU A 60 -3.03 -17.09 -15.62
CA GLU A 60 -4.27 -16.78 -16.36
C GLU A 60 -5.54 -16.98 -15.52
N GLU A 61 -5.53 -17.90 -14.54
CA GLU A 61 -6.72 -18.24 -13.72
C GLU A 61 -6.70 -17.68 -12.30
N SER A 62 -5.59 -17.05 -11.89
CA SER A 62 -5.44 -16.55 -10.52
C SER A 62 -5.81 -15.07 -10.44
N THR A 63 -6.94 -14.76 -9.81
CA THR A 63 -7.19 -13.38 -9.36
C THR A 63 -6.45 -13.14 -8.04
N ALA A 64 -5.96 -11.92 -7.81
CA ALA A 64 -5.34 -11.57 -6.53
C ALA A 64 -6.33 -11.63 -5.34
N LEU A 65 -7.64 -11.61 -5.63
CA LEU A 65 -8.70 -11.66 -4.64
C LEU A 65 -9.06 -13.13 -4.34
N GLY A 66 -8.54 -13.68 -3.24
CA GLY A 66 -8.93 -15.01 -2.73
C GLY A 66 -8.04 -16.18 -3.14
N SER A 67 -6.96 -15.96 -3.90
CA SER A 67 -6.05 -17.03 -4.36
C SER A 67 -4.57 -16.78 -4.01
N SER A 68 -4.28 -16.09 -2.90
CA SER A 68 -2.90 -15.80 -2.47
C SER A 68 -2.04 -17.07 -2.42
N LYS A 69 -2.53 -18.13 -1.77
CA LYS A 69 -1.84 -19.42 -1.70
C LYS A 69 -1.53 -20.00 -3.08
N VAL A 70 -2.49 -20.01 -4.00
CA VAL A 70 -2.32 -20.53 -5.38
C VAL A 70 -1.24 -19.74 -6.12
N ILE A 71 -1.23 -18.42 -5.98
CA ILE A 71 -0.20 -17.56 -6.58
C ILE A 71 1.17 -17.94 -6.02
N PHE A 72 1.29 -18.06 -4.70
CA PHE A 72 2.56 -18.36 -4.02
C PHE A 72 3.05 -19.80 -4.24
N ASP A 73 2.16 -20.75 -4.52
CA ASP A 73 2.54 -22.12 -4.90
C ASP A 73 3.22 -22.17 -6.28
N GLN A 74 2.95 -21.18 -7.15
CA GLN A 74 3.61 -21.03 -8.46
C GLN A 74 4.95 -20.27 -8.38
N ILE A 75 5.28 -19.68 -7.23
CA ILE A 75 6.52 -18.92 -7.05
C ILE A 75 7.70 -19.87 -6.86
N THR A 76 8.69 -19.72 -7.74
CA THR A 76 9.96 -20.46 -7.66
C THR A 76 11.01 -19.64 -6.91
N LYS A 77 12.13 -20.29 -6.55
CA LYS A 77 13.28 -19.64 -5.90
C LYS A 77 13.94 -18.52 -6.74
N ASN A 78 13.71 -18.52 -8.06
CA ASN A 78 14.27 -17.54 -8.99
C ASN A 78 13.38 -16.31 -9.15
N ALA A 79 12.15 -16.34 -8.62
CA ALA A 79 11.22 -15.23 -8.71
C ALA A 79 11.77 -14.00 -7.98
N LYS A 80 11.80 -12.85 -8.66
CA LYS A 80 12.24 -11.56 -8.10
C LYS A 80 11.10 -10.58 -7.97
N TYR A 81 10.10 -10.66 -8.84
CA TYR A 81 8.96 -9.76 -8.84
C TYR A 81 7.64 -10.51 -8.98
N LEU A 82 6.63 -10.06 -8.23
CA LEU A 82 5.25 -10.47 -8.36
C LEU A 82 4.43 -9.24 -8.77
N VAL A 83 3.95 -9.23 -10.01
CA VAL A 83 3.19 -8.13 -10.60
C VAL A 83 1.70 -8.44 -10.46
N ILE A 84 0.94 -7.54 -9.85
CA ILE A 84 -0.49 -7.70 -9.58
C ILE A 84 -1.27 -6.52 -10.17
N LYS A 85 -2.20 -6.82 -11.07
CA LYS A 85 -3.11 -5.83 -11.70
C LYS A 85 -4.20 -5.34 -10.77
N GLY A 86 -4.74 -6.26 -9.97
CA GLY A 86 -5.81 -6.01 -9.02
C GLY A 86 -5.33 -5.41 -7.70
N ALA A 87 -6.20 -5.50 -6.69
CA ALA A 87 -5.89 -5.10 -5.33
C ALA A 87 -4.79 -6.00 -4.72
N ILE A 88 -3.86 -5.39 -4.00
CA ILE A 88 -2.97 -6.09 -3.07
C ILE A 88 -3.59 -5.93 -1.68
N THR A 89 -3.92 -7.06 -1.06
CA THR A 89 -4.58 -7.14 0.25
C THR A 89 -3.68 -7.76 1.31
N ASP A 90 -4.06 -7.66 2.58
CA ASP A 90 -3.34 -8.29 3.69
C ASP A 90 -3.06 -9.79 3.46
N SER A 91 -4.00 -10.51 2.86
CA SER A 91 -3.83 -11.94 2.53
C SER A 91 -2.65 -12.24 1.60
N ILE A 92 -2.30 -11.35 0.68
CA ILE A 92 -1.13 -11.52 -0.21
C ILE A 92 0.17 -11.36 0.58
N LEU A 93 0.20 -10.40 1.51
CA LEU A 93 1.38 -10.11 2.32
C LEU A 93 1.57 -11.16 3.42
N ASP A 94 0.49 -11.62 4.05
CA ASP A 94 0.55 -12.69 5.05
C ASP A 94 1.01 -14.02 4.40
N GLU A 95 0.56 -14.32 3.18
CA GLU A 95 1.04 -15.50 2.45
C GLU A 95 2.55 -15.42 2.18
N TYR A 96 3.08 -14.25 1.79
CA TYR A 96 4.53 -14.04 1.70
C TYR A 96 5.25 -14.33 3.02
N VAL A 97 4.69 -13.87 4.14
CA VAL A 97 5.33 -14.03 5.46
C VAL A 97 5.39 -15.50 5.89
N ILE A 98 4.36 -16.29 5.57
CA ILE A 98 4.23 -17.69 5.94
C ILE A 98 5.02 -18.60 4.97
N ASN A 99 5.08 -18.26 3.69
CA ASN A 99 5.72 -19.07 2.66
C ASN A 99 7.26 -19.00 2.75
N LYS A 100 7.87 -20.03 3.35
CA LYS A 100 9.32 -20.12 3.58
C LYS A 100 10.17 -20.26 2.30
N LYS A 101 9.57 -20.60 1.16
CA LYS A 101 10.29 -20.79 -0.11
C LYS A 101 10.64 -19.46 -0.78
N VAL A 102 9.91 -18.40 -0.43
CA VAL A 102 10.03 -17.09 -1.05
C VAL A 102 10.87 -16.19 -0.15
N LYS A 103 11.88 -15.54 -0.73
CA LYS A 103 12.70 -14.51 -0.07
C LYS A 103 12.97 -13.38 -1.05
N ASP A 104 13.09 -12.17 -0.55
CA ASP A 104 13.48 -10.98 -1.31
C ASP A 104 12.57 -10.68 -2.52
N LEU A 105 11.29 -11.02 -2.41
CA LEU A 105 10.31 -10.77 -3.48
C LEU A 105 9.85 -9.31 -3.47
N THR A 106 9.78 -8.71 -4.65
CA THR A 106 9.21 -7.36 -4.83
C THR A 106 7.82 -7.46 -5.43
N LEU A 107 6.81 -7.04 -4.67
CA LEU A 107 5.46 -6.87 -5.17
C LEU A 107 5.36 -5.57 -5.96
N ILE A 108 4.78 -5.64 -7.16
CA ILE A 108 4.57 -4.50 -8.05
C ILE A 108 3.09 -4.39 -8.38
N THR A 109 2.54 -3.20 -8.21
CA THR A 109 1.21 -2.85 -8.74
C THR A 109 1.27 -1.57 -9.57
N THR A 110 0.14 -1.16 -10.14
CA THR A 110 0.01 0.02 -10.99
C THR A 110 0.35 1.31 -10.23
N ASP A 111 -0.32 1.54 -9.11
CA ASP A 111 -0.24 2.76 -8.31
C ASP A 111 -0.74 2.46 -6.87
N PRO A 112 -0.52 3.36 -5.89
CA PRO A 112 -0.83 3.07 -4.50
C PRO A 112 -2.34 2.95 -4.20
N THR A 113 -3.26 3.33 -5.10
CA THR A 113 -4.71 3.14 -4.88
C THR A 113 -5.14 1.67 -4.91
N LYS A 114 -4.27 0.78 -5.40
CA LYS A 114 -4.51 -0.67 -5.40
C LYS A 114 -4.11 -1.35 -4.08
N LEU A 115 -3.58 -0.60 -3.11
CA LEU A 115 -3.07 -1.16 -1.86
C LEU A 115 -4.13 -1.09 -0.76
N PHE A 116 -4.63 -2.25 -0.37
CA PHE A 116 -5.60 -2.43 0.71
C PHE A 116 -4.96 -3.23 1.83
N ILE A 117 -3.88 -2.68 2.39
CA ILE A 117 -3.03 -3.35 3.37
C ILE A 117 -3.00 -2.59 4.69
N SER A 118 -3.06 -3.30 5.81
CA SER A 118 -2.97 -2.73 7.15
C SER A 118 -1.50 -2.47 7.55
N LYS A 119 -1.30 -1.48 8.43
CA LYS A 119 0.03 -1.07 8.92
C LYS A 119 0.83 -2.23 9.51
N HIS A 120 0.18 -3.07 10.32
CA HIS A 120 0.81 -4.22 10.96
C HIS A 120 1.26 -5.28 9.96
N VAL A 121 0.41 -5.62 8.99
CA VAL A 121 0.73 -6.63 7.96
C VAL A 121 1.82 -6.11 7.03
N PHE A 122 1.75 -4.83 6.62
CA PHE A 122 2.80 -4.19 5.85
C PHE A 122 4.15 -4.22 6.58
N TYR A 123 4.19 -3.85 7.86
CA TYR A 123 5.41 -3.89 8.65
C TYR A 123 6.00 -5.31 8.75
N LYS A 124 5.17 -6.33 8.99
CA LYS A 124 5.62 -7.73 8.99
C LYS A 124 6.22 -8.14 7.65
N PHE A 125 5.58 -7.77 6.55
CA PHE A 125 6.03 -8.06 5.19
C PHE A 125 7.42 -7.45 4.92
N ILE A 126 7.60 -6.15 5.22
CA ILE A 126 8.88 -5.46 5.05
C ILE A 126 9.95 -6.07 5.98
N LYS A 127 9.63 -6.34 7.25
CA LYS A 127 10.55 -6.97 8.21
C LYS A 127 11.01 -8.37 7.76
N LYS A 128 10.20 -9.05 6.96
CA LYS A 128 10.52 -10.36 6.37
C LYS A 128 11.29 -10.26 5.04
N GLY A 129 11.74 -9.07 4.66
CA GLY A 129 12.51 -8.82 3.44
C GLY A 129 11.65 -8.60 2.18
N GLY A 130 10.33 -8.52 2.33
CA GLY A 130 9.45 -8.17 1.24
C GLY A 130 9.67 -6.71 0.81
N ARG A 131 9.46 -6.43 -0.48
CA ARG A 131 9.49 -5.06 -1.02
C ARG A 131 8.20 -4.77 -1.75
N LEU A 132 7.72 -3.54 -1.65
CA LEU A 132 6.53 -3.09 -2.38
C LEU A 132 6.90 -1.87 -3.23
N LYS A 133 6.56 -1.92 -4.51
CA LYS A 133 6.81 -0.84 -5.48
C LYS A 133 5.60 -0.61 -6.36
N VAL A 134 5.53 0.59 -6.94
CA VAL A 134 4.46 0.96 -7.89
C VAL A 134 5.06 1.33 -9.25
N LEU A 135 4.28 1.21 -10.32
CA LEU A 135 4.71 1.65 -11.64
C LEU A 135 4.53 3.16 -11.81
N ASN A 136 3.44 3.71 -11.29
CA ASN A 136 3.07 5.10 -11.41
C ASN A 136 3.02 5.73 -10.02
N ARG A 137 3.68 6.89 -9.89
CA ARG A 137 3.60 7.70 -8.67
C ARG A 137 2.28 8.45 -8.66
N ILE A 138 1.68 8.59 -7.48
CA ILE A 138 0.67 9.62 -7.22
C ILE A 138 1.36 10.70 -6.39
N ASN A 139 1.39 11.93 -6.91
CA ASN A 139 2.02 13.04 -6.22
C ASN A 139 1.05 13.60 -5.17
N LEU A 140 1.20 13.18 -3.92
CA LEU A 140 0.41 13.73 -2.82
C LEU A 140 0.95 15.12 -2.45
N ILE A 141 0.16 16.15 -2.74
CA ILE A 141 0.56 17.55 -2.52
C ILE A 141 0.09 18.12 -1.17
N ALA A 142 -0.94 17.53 -0.58
CA ALA A 142 -1.51 17.93 0.70
C ALA A 142 -2.45 16.84 1.24
N ILE A 143 -2.71 16.89 2.55
CA ILE A 143 -3.76 16.10 3.22
C ILE A 143 -4.75 17.04 3.90
N THR A 144 -6.03 16.79 3.70
CA THR A 144 -7.09 17.48 4.43
C THR A 144 -7.63 16.57 5.54
N VAL A 145 -7.84 17.12 6.73
CA VAL A 145 -8.43 16.41 7.86
C VAL A 145 -9.59 17.21 8.44
N ASN A 146 -10.47 16.55 9.17
CA ASN A 146 -11.51 17.21 9.94
C ASN A 146 -11.47 16.68 11.38
N HIS A 147 -11.19 17.54 12.34
CA HIS A 147 -11.15 17.19 13.76
C HIS A 147 -12.55 16.99 14.36
N THR A 148 -13.60 17.46 13.69
CA THR A 148 -15.00 17.31 14.10
C THR A 148 -15.64 16.09 13.43
N SER A 149 -16.33 15.27 14.21
CA SER A 149 -17.08 14.12 13.72
C SER A 149 -18.54 14.50 13.46
N PRO A 150 -19.15 13.99 12.36
CA PRO A 150 -20.60 14.12 12.16
C PRO A 150 -21.42 13.44 13.27
N LEU A 151 -20.79 12.61 14.13
CA LEU A 151 -21.41 11.95 15.27
C LEU A 151 -21.38 12.80 16.56
N GLY A 152 -21.02 14.08 16.47
CA GLY A 152 -21.14 15.06 17.57
C GLY A 152 -19.98 15.05 18.58
N TYR A 153 -18.86 14.42 18.26
CA TYR A 153 -17.63 14.52 19.05
C TYR A 153 -16.51 15.15 18.21
N GLU A 154 -15.48 15.67 18.89
CA GLU A 154 -14.34 16.29 18.26
C GLU A 154 -13.03 15.90 18.93
N PHE A 155 -11.94 16.05 18.19
CA PHE A 155 -10.58 15.96 18.71
C PHE A 155 -10.09 17.35 19.10
N GLU A 156 -9.20 17.43 20.10
CA GLU A 156 -8.46 18.67 20.33
C GLU A 156 -7.61 18.98 19.08
N SER A 157 -7.95 20.09 18.43
CA SER A 157 -7.49 20.42 17.09
C SER A 157 -5.97 20.56 17.02
N ASN A 158 -5.35 21.22 17.99
CA ASN A 158 -3.90 21.48 17.95
C ASN A 158 -3.10 20.20 18.15
N GLN A 159 -3.49 19.35 19.10
CA GLN A 159 -2.90 18.05 19.35
C GLN A 159 -3.05 17.15 18.13
N PHE A 160 -4.24 17.10 17.53
CA PHE A 160 -4.48 16.27 16.35
C PHE A 160 -3.62 16.71 15.16
N MET A 161 -3.54 18.02 14.91
CA MET A 161 -2.70 18.58 13.85
C MET A 161 -1.21 18.32 14.11
N ARG A 162 -0.73 18.56 15.34
CA ARG A 162 0.66 18.31 15.72
C ARG A 162 1.07 16.86 15.49
N LEU A 163 0.27 15.90 15.97
CA LEU A 163 0.56 14.47 15.83
C LEU A 163 0.62 14.00 14.37
N LEU A 164 -0.20 14.59 13.50
CA LEU A 164 -0.15 14.30 12.06
C LEU A 164 1.09 14.91 11.42
N GLN A 165 1.40 16.17 11.72
CA GLN A 165 2.55 16.90 11.17
C GLN A 165 3.89 16.30 11.62
N GLU A 166 3.95 15.64 12.77
CA GLU A 166 5.12 14.89 13.23
C GLU A 166 5.43 13.64 12.37
N ARG A 167 4.46 13.15 11.58
CA ARG A 167 4.57 11.87 10.85
C ARG A 167 4.42 12.01 9.33
N ILE A 168 4.07 13.19 8.82
CA ILE A 168 3.67 13.40 7.43
C ILE A 168 4.34 14.66 6.89
N ASP A 169 5.11 14.52 5.81
CA ASP A 169 5.95 15.59 5.26
C ASP A 169 5.26 16.39 4.13
N VAL A 170 3.93 16.39 4.09
CA VAL A 170 3.14 17.21 3.16
C VAL A 170 2.23 18.17 3.94
N PRO A 171 1.86 19.33 3.38
CA PRO A 171 0.94 20.26 4.00
C PRO A 171 -0.34 19.56 4.49
N ILE A 172 -0.73 19.83 5.74
CA ILE A 172 -1.96 19.32 6.35
C ILE A 172 -2.90 20.49 6.64
N PHE A 173 -4.12 20.40 6.14
CA PHE A 173 -5.16 21.41 6.35
C PHE A 173 -6.32 20.84 7.16
N ASN A 174 -6.67 21.50 8.26
CA ASN A 174 -7.88 21.18 9.00
C ASN A 174 -9.06 21.93 8.36
N LEU A 175 -10.07 21.19 7.89
CA LEU A 175 -11.29 21.72 7.29
C LEU A 175 -12.49 21.67 8.24
N GLY A 176 -12.26 21.37 9.52
CA GLY A 176 -13.29 21.50 10.54
C GLY A 176 -13.68 22.95 10.77
N PRO A 177 -14.84 23.21 11.42
CA PRO A 177 -15.22 24.55 11.82
C PRO A 177 -14.06 25.18 12.61
N CYS A 178 -13.64 26.39 12.23
CA CYS A 178 -12.86 27.20 13.13
C CYS A 178 -13.81 27.67 14.22
N ASP A 179 -13.49 27.45 15.49
CA ASP A 179 -14.10 28.23 16.55
C ASP A 179 -13.92 29.70 16.17
N ASN A 180 -15.03 30.39 15.94
CA ASN A 180 -14.99 31.79 15.58
C ASN A 180 -14.17 32.55 16.64
N LEU A 181 -13.15 33.28 16.18
CA LEU A 181 -12.57 34.40 16.91
C LEU A 181 -13.65 35.40 17.34
#